data_AF-A0A956IN88-F1
#
_entry.id   AF-A0A956IN88-F1
#
_cell.length_a   1.000
_cell.length_b   1.000
_cell.length_c   1.000
_cell.angle_alpha   90.00
_cell.angle_beta   90.00
_cell.angle_gamma   90.00
#
_symmetry.space_group_name_H-M   'P 1'
#
loop_
_entity.id
_entity.type
_entity.pdbx_description
1 polymer ?
#
loop_
_entity_poly.entity_id
_entity_poly.type
_entity_poly.pdbx_seq_one_letter_code
_entity_poly.pdbx_strand_id
1 'polypeptide(L)'
;MGIRAATCACLLIGVSLATTSQAQGTAKQDKPAKADSGAVKKDPDGLKGISPFWEAVNRGNSAYIARDYDKAITEFREAITKEPQNALGHYRMAEAQRAKGDLPAAEASLTDALRYAGNNPPLRAKIQFLMADLKEREKAYDDAIAKWTDYEGAAAKPESKAYAETAPERKKRIETWKQLVKDYGAVKARIAKRLAEDDKK
;
A
#
# COMPACT_ATOMS: atom_id res chain seq x y z
N MET A 1 71.71 51.86 -43.75
CA MET A 1 70.77 52.54 -42.83
C MET A 1 69.52 51.67 -42.76
N GLY A 2 69.03 51.11 -41.67
CA GLY A 2 69.32 51.22 -40.25
C GLY A 2 68.00 50.97 -39.50
N ILE A 3 68.05 50.17 -38.41
CA ILE A 3 67.20 50.25 -37.21
C ILE A 3 65.74 49.76 -37.39
N ARG A 4 65.36 48.56 -36.90
CA ARG A 4 65.00 48.15 -35.52
C ARG A 4 63.66 48.70 -34.98
N ALA A 5 62.83 47.72 -34.61
CA ALA A 5 61.98 47.62 -33.41
C ALA A 5 60.76 48.56 -33.25
N ALA A 6 59.59 47.98 -33.04
CA ALA A 6 58.91 48.02 -31.74
C ALA A 6 57.64 47.15 -31.73
N THR A 7 57.61 46.27 -30.74
CA THR A 7 56.47 45.58 -30.13
C THR A 7 55.29 46.49 -29.84
N CYS A 8 54.06 46.00 -30.02
CA CYS A 8 52.94 46.42 -29.17
C CYS A 8 51.94 45.27 -28.98
N ALA A 9 51.58 45.10 -27.71
CA ALA A 9 50.72 44.06 -27.18
C ALA A 9 49.26 44.26 -27.63
N CYS A 10 48.58 43.16 -27.99
CA CYS A 10 47.12 43.13 -28.10
C CYS A 10 46.53 42.26 -26.99
N LEU A 11 45.51 42.87 -26.39
CA LEU A 11 44.69 42.40 -25.29
C LEU A 11 44.05 41.03 -25.51
N LEU A 12 43.88 40.37 -24.37
CA LEU A 12 43.07 39.19 -24.12
C LEU A 12 41.63 39.35 -24.62
N ILE A 13 41.18 38.42 -25.46
CA ILE A 13 39.77 38.06 -25.64
C ILE A 13 39.68 36.54 -25.45
N GLY A 14 38.89 36.13 -24.47
CA GLY A 14 38.75 34.74 -24.07
C GLY A 14 37.81 33.94 -24.97
N VAL A 15 38.03 32.63 -24.99
CA VAL A 15 36.98 31.60 -25.08
C VAL A 15 37.49 30.39 -24.30
N SER A 16 36.82 30.07 -23.20
CA SER A 16 37.05 28.87 -22.39
C SER A 16 36.49 27.65 -23.12
N LEU A 17 37.34 26.75 -23.58
CA LEU A 17 36.95 25.42 -24.03
C LEU A 17 36.92 24.48 -22.81
N ALA A 18 35.70 24.11 -22.44
CA ALA A 18 35.38 23.25 -21.31
C ALA A 18 36.06 21.88 -21.45
N THR A 19 36.69 21.45 -20.36
CA THR A 19 37.26 20.12 -20.18
C THR A 19 36.13 19.07 -20.13
N THR A 20 36.22 18.06 -20.98
CA THR A 20 35.41 16.85 -20.89
C THR A 20 35.76 16.07 -19.63
N SER A 21 34.99 16.28 -18.56
CA SER A 21 34.97 15.39 -17.40
C SER A 21 34.10 14.18 -17.72
N GLN A 22 34.72 13.01 -17.93
CA GLN A 22 34.04 11.73 -17.87
C GLN A 22 33.65 11.45 -16.42
N ALA A 23 32.43 11.83 -16.03
CA ALA A 23 31.83 11.36 -14.80
C ALA A 23 31.36 9.91 -15.00
N GLN A 24 32.14 8.97 -14.46
CA GLN A 24 31.73 7.60 -14.25
C GLN A 24 30.46 7.59 -13.39
N GLY A 25 29.31 7.32 -14.02
CA GLY A 25 28.06 7.06 -13.33
C GLY A 25 28.18 5.74 -12.57
N THR A 26 28.48 5.82 -11.27
CA THR A 26 28.32 4.69 -10.37
C THR A 26 26.83 4.41 -10.26
N ALA A 27 26.37 3.33 -10.90
CA ALA A 27 25.07 2.75 -10.62
C ALA A 27 25.06 2.37 -9.13
N LYS A 28 24.45 3.21 -8.30
CA LYS A 28 24.09 2.84 -6.93
C LYS A 28 23.20 1.62 -7.06
N GLN A 29 23.70 0.49 -6.60
CA GLN A 29 22.87 -0.67 -6.29
C GLN A 29 21.79 -0.19 -5.32
N ASP A 30 20.54 -0.15 -5.77
CA ASP A 30 19.40 0.02 -4.89
C ASP A 30 19.43 -1.13 -3.89
N LYS A 31 19.72 -0.79 -2.63
CA LYS A 31 19.61 -1.73 -1.52
C LYS A 31 18.14 -2.21 -1.50
N PRO A 32 17.88 -3.52 -1.44
CA PRO A 32 16.51 -4.00 -1.30
C PRO A 32 15.92 -3.34 -0.05
N ALA A 33 14.70 -2.81 -0.20
CA ALA A 33 13.97 -2.19 0.88
C ALA A 33 14.01 -3.13 2.09
N LYS A 34 14.67 -2.70 3.16
CA LYS A 34 14.69 -3.43 4.42
C LYS A 34 13.24 -3.60 4.84
N ALA A 35 12.76 -4.85 4.80
CA ALA A 35 11.54 -5.23 5.48
C ALA A 35 11.68 -4.72 6.92
N ASP A 36 10.71 -3.93 7.34
CA ASP A 36 10.62 -3.35 8.68
C ASP A 36 10.74 -4.50 9.68
N SER A 37 11.95 -4.68 10.23
CA SER A 37 12.25 -5.74 11.19
C SER A 37 11.70 -5.31 12.54
N GLY A 38 10.37 -5.23 12.62
CA GLY A 38 9.65 -5.04 13.86
C GLY A 38 9.96 -6.22 14.77
N ALA A 39 10.89 -6.01 15.69
CA ALA A 39 11.25 -6.81 16.86
C ALA A 39 10.96 -8.32 16.72
N VAL A 40 12.01 -9.11 16.46
CA VAL A 40 12.00 -10.56 16.73
C VAL A 40 11.72 -10.76 18.22
N LYS A 41 10.44 -10.96 18.57
CA LYS A 41 10.05 -11.42 19.90
C LYS A 41 10.51 -12.87 19.99
N LYS A 42 11.47 -13.12 20.89
CA LYS A 42 11.96 -14.45 21.21
C LYS A 42 10.80 -15.34 21.61
N ASP A 43 10.87 -16.58 21.13
CA ASP A 43 9.96 -17.67 21.44
C ASP A 43 9.87 -17.87 22.98
N PRO A 44 8.65 -17.98 23.56
CA PRO A 44 8.47 -18.24 25.00
C PRO A 44 9.10 -19.56 25.48
N ASP A 45 9.38 -20.52 24.59
CA ASP A 45 9.94 -21.83 24.92
C ASP A 45 11.48 -21.87 24.94
N GLY A 46 12.14 -20.70 24.83
CA GLY A 46 13.60 -20.61 24.94
C GLY A 46 14.37 -21.18 23.74
N LEU A 47 13.70 -21.40 22.61
CA LEU A 47 14.31 -21.86 21.37
C LEU A 47 15.30 -20.81 20.83
N LYS A 48 16.56 -21.19 20.65
CA LYS A 48 17.58 -20.39 19.95
C LYS A 48 17.35 -20.51 18.44
N GLY A 49 16.44 -19.71 17.90
CA GLY A 49 16.09 -19.66 16.48
C GLY A 49 14.96 -18.67 16.21
N ILE A 50 14.66 -18.41 14.93
CA ILE A 50 13.40 -17.75 14.56
C ILE A 50 12.28 -18.77 14.85
N SER A 51 11.21 -18.40 15.57
CA SER A 51 10.14 -19.38 15.88
C SER A 51 9.53 -19.94 14.58
N PRO A 52 9.00 -21.18 14.58
CA PRO A 52 8.37 -21.76 13.38
C PRO A 52 7.28 -20.88 12.75
N PHE A 53 6.57 -20.11 13.58
CA PHE A 53 5.62 -19.09 13.12
C PHE A 53 6.32 -18.02 12.28
N TRP A 54 7.39 -17.43 12.80
CA TRP A 54 8.11 -16.36 12.11
C TRP A 54 8.86 -16.86 10.88
N GLU A 55 9.32 -18.12 10.85
CA GLU A 55 9.86 -18.73 9.65
C GLU A 55 8.81 -18.79 8.52
N ALA A 56 7.61 -19.28 8.83
CA ALA A 56 6.50 -19.33 7.88
C ALA A 56 6.05 -17.93 7.44
N VAL A 57 5.97 -16.95 8.37
CA VAL A 57 5.71 -15.54 8.03
C VAL A 57 6.78 -14.97 7.10
N ASN A 58 8.06 -15.28 7.33
CA ASN A 58 9.14 -14.80 6.47
C ASN A 58 9.05 -15.39 5.07
N ARG A 59 8.79 -16.69 4.93
CA ARG A 59 8.56 -17.32 3.62
C ARG A 59 7.34 -16.72 2.91
N GLY A 60 6.25 -16.50 3.64
CA GLY A 60 5.05 -15.85 3.12
C GLY A 60 5.29 -14.42 2.66
N ASN A 61 6.06 -13.63 3.42
CA ASN A 61 6.45 -12.28 3.02
C ASN A 61 7.34 -12.29 1.77
N SER A 62 8.30 -13.20 1.67
CA SER A 62 9.14 -13.36 0.47
C SER A 62 8.30 -13.69 -0.76
N ALA A 63 7.34 -14.62 -0.65
CA ALA A 63 6.41 -14.96 -1.72
C ALA A 63 5.50 -13.78 -2.08
N TYR A 64 4.99 -13.05 -1.09
CA TYR A 64 4.15 -11.87 -1.31
C TYR A 64 4.90 -10.77 -2.08
N ILE A 65 6.17 -10.50 -1.73
CA ILE A 65 7.03 -9.55 -2.45
C ILE A 65 7.27 -10.02 -3.89
N ALA A 66 7.44 -11.33 -4.10
CA ALA A 66 7.54 -11.93 -5.43
C ALA A 66 6.20 -11.93 -6.20
N ARG A 67 5.10 -11.45 -5.59
CA ARG A 67 3.72 -11.48 -6.10
C ARG A 67 3.20 -12.89 -6.37
N ASP A 68 3.83 -13.90 -5.78
CA ASP A 68 3.32 -15.26 -5.72
C ASP A 68 2.35 -15.35 -4.54
N TYR A 69 1.13 -14.85 -4.78
CA TYR A 69 0.12 -14.73 -3.73
C TYR A 69 -0.41 -16.08 -3.26
N ASP A 70 -0.44 -17.10 -4.13
CA ASP A 70 -0.85 -18.45 -3.77
C ASP A 70 0.14 -19.09 -2.79
N LYS A 71 1.44 -18.97 -3.07
CA LYS A 71 2.46 -19.39 -2.13
C LYS A 71 2.41 -18.57 -0.85
N ALA A 72 2.27 -17.25 -0.93
CA ALA A 72 2.16 -16.39 0.25
C ALA A 72 1.03 -16.83 1.18
N ILE A 73 -0.17 -17.08 0.64
CA ILE A 73 -1.34 -17.57 1.39
C ILE A 73 -1.03 -18.92 2.05
N THR A 74 -0.36 -19.83 1.32
CA THR A 74 0.00 -21.15 1.84
C THR A 74 0.95 -21.03 3.04
N GLU A 75 2.00 -20.22 2.93
CA GLU A 75 2.97 -20.00 4.01
C GLU A 75 2.35 -19.26 5.20
N PHE A 76 1.48 -18.27 4.98
CA PHE A 76 0.77 -17.61 6.09
C PHE A 76 -0.23 -18.54 6.78
N ARG A 77 -0.85 -19.48 6.05
CA ARG A 77 -1.69 -20.52 6.66
C ARG A 77 -0.85 -21.47 7.53
N GLU A 78 0.37 -21.79 7.12
CA GLU A 78 1.29 -22.55 7.96
C GLU A 78 1.61 -21.77 9.24
N ALA A 79 1.89 -20.46 9.14
CA ALA A 79 2.09 -19.61 10.32
C ALA A 79 0.88 -19.65 11.26
N ILE A 80 -0.33 -19.50 10.72
CA ILE A 80 -1.59 -19.61 11.51
C ILE A 80 -1.71 -20.99 12.16
N THR A 81 -1.27 -22.07 11.52
CA THR A 81 -1.28 -23.40 12.13
C THR A 81 -0.34 -23.49 13.33
N LYS A 82 0.80 -22.76 13.32
CA LYS A 82 1.73 -22.70 14.45
C LYS A 82 1.21 -21.85 15.60
N GLU A 83 0.63 -20.69 15.29
CA GLU A 83 0.04 -19.78 16.29
C GLU A 83 -1.36 -19.31 15.86
N PRO A 84 -2.43 -20.09 16.13
CA PRO A 84 -3.77 -19.83 15.61
C PRO A 84 -4.41 -18.52 16.08
N GLN A 85 -3.99 -18.03 17.26
CA GLN A 85 -4.49 -16.80 17.86
C GLN A 85 -3.54 -15.62 17.65
N ASN A 86 -2.52 -15.75 16.80
CA ASN A 86 -1.65 -14.62 16.46
C ASN A 86 -2.26 -13.82 15.30
N ALA A 87 -2.74 -12.62 15.61
CA ALA A 87 -3.38 -11.72 14.64
C ALA A 87 -2.51 -11.40 13.42
N LEU A 88 -1.18 -11.45 13.55
CA LEU A 88 -0.27 -11.13 12.45
C LEU A 88 -0.39 -12.14 11.30
N GLY A 89 -0.53 -13.44 11.59
CA GLY A 89 -0.66 -14.48 10.55
C GLY A 89 -1.92 -14.26 9.70
N HIS A 90 -3.06 -14.05 10.38
CA HIS A 90 -4.34 -13.74 9.75
C HIS A 90 -4.30 -12.44 8.94
N TYR A 91 -3.70 -11.38 9.49
CA TYR A 91 -3.54 -10.10 8.79
C TYR A 91 -2.70 -10.24 7.50
N ARG A 92 -1.58 -10.95 7.57
CA ARG A 92 -0.70 -11.17 6.41
C ARG A 92 -1.37 -12.03 5.33
N MET A 93 -2.10 -13.06 5.74
CA MET A 93 -2.90 -13.88 4.83
C MET A 93 -3.95 -13.02 4.11
N ALA A 94 -4.64 -12.14 4.83
CA ALA A 94 -5.60 -11.22 4.25
C ALA A 94 -4.98 -10.25 3.23
N GLU A 95 -3.79 -9.71 3.52
CA GLU A 95 -3.06 -8.87 2.57
C GLU A 95 -2.80 -9.62 1.25
N ALA A 96 -2.36 -10.89 1.34
CA ALA A 96 -2.13 -11.74 0.17
C ALA A 96 -3.42 -12.08 -0.59
N GLN A 97 -4.50 -12.45 0.09
CA GLN A 97 -5.80 -12.73 -0.54
C GLN A 97 -6.37 -11.51 -1.26
N ARG A 98 -6.32 -10.33 -0.63
CA ARG A 98 -6.77 -9.09 -1.24
C ARG A 98 -5.89 -8.70 -2.44
N ALA A 99 -4.58 -8.95 -2.39
CA ALA A 99 -3.70 -8.71 -3.53
C ALA A 99 -3.96 -9.68 -4.70
N LYS A 100 -4.33 -10.93 -4.40
CA LYS A 100 -4.82 -11.92 -5.38
C LYS A 100 -6.18 -11.54 -5.97
N GLY A 101 -6.96 -10.70 -5.29
CA GLY A 101 -8.31 -10.30 -5.68
C GLY A 101 -9.42 -11.14 -5.06
N ASP A 102 -9.08 -12.06 -4.14
CA ASP A 102 -10.06 -12.83 -3.37
C ASP A 102 -10.56 -12.01 -2.18
N LEU A 103 -11.46 -11.06 -2.46
CA LEU A 103 -12.00 -10.14 -1.46
C LEU A 103 -12.78 -10.87 -0.36
N PRO A 104 -13.67 -11.84 -0.65
CA PRO A 104 -14.40 -12.55 0.41
C PRO A 104 -13.46 -13.29 1.38
N ALA A 105 -12.43 -13.96 0.87
CA ALA A 105 -11.48 -14.65 1.74
C ALA A 105 -10.63 -13.67 2.56
N ALA A 106 -10.24 -12.54 1.97
CA ALA A 106 -9.52 -11.49 2.70
C ALA A 106 -10.35 -10.89 3.84
N GLU A 107 -11.65 -10.66 3.63
CA GLU A 107 -12.53 -10.14 4.68
C GLU A 107 -12.66 -11.12 5.86
N ALA A 108 -12.79 -12.42 5.57
CA ALA A 108 -12.80 -13.44 6.61
C ALA A 108 -11.51 -13.42 7.44
N SER A 109 -10.35 -13.41 6.78
CA SER A 109 -9.05 -13.35 7.47
C SER A 109 -8.81 -12.02 8.22
N LEU A 110 -9.33 -10.88 7.74
CA LEU A 110 -9.28 -9.62 8.50
C LEU A 110 -10.17 -9.66 9.75
N THR A 111 -11.33 -10.32 9.66
CA THR A 111 -12.23 -10.51 10.80
C THR A 111 -11.55 -11.35 11.89
N ASP A 112 -10.87 -12.43 11.51
CA ASP A 112 -10.07 -13.24 12.42
C ASP A 112 -8.88 -12.46 13.00
N ALA A 113 -8.16 -11.71 12.15
CA ALA A 113 -7.07 -10.85 12.60
C ALA A 113 -7.55 -9.82 13.64
N LEU A 114 -8.70 -9.18 13.42
CA LEU A 114 -9.27 -8.19 14.33
C LEU A 114 -9.67 -8.82 15.67
N ARG A 115 -10.21 -10.05 15.64
CA ARG A 115 -10.57 -10.81 16.85
C ARG A 115 -9.35 -11.03 17.75
N TYR A 116 -8.20 -11.32 17.16
CA TYR A 116 -6.97 -11.63 17.89
C TYR A 116 -6.05 -10.41 18.11
N ALA A 117 -6.39 -9.23 17.56
CA ALA A 117 -5.49 -8.06 17.59
C ALA A 117 -5.24 -7.50 19.01
N GLY A 118 -6.05 -7.88 20.00
CA GLY A 118 -5.93 -7.41 21.39
C GLY A 118 -5.86 -5.88 21.47
N ASN A 119 -5.05 -5.37 22.41
CA ASN A 119 -4.72 -3.95 22.50
C ASN A 119 -3.44 -3.62 21.70
N ASN A 120 -3.46 -3.82 20.39
CA ASN A 120 -2.40 -3.41 19.47
C ASN A 120 -2.90 -2.29 18.54
N PRO A 121 -2.82 -1.01 18.95
CA PRO A 121 -3.36 0.10 18.16
C PRO A 121 -2.82 0.16 16.71
N PRO A 122 -1.51 0.00 16.45
CA PRO A 122 -1.01 -0.03 15.07
C PRO A 122 -1.64 -1.12 14.20
N LEU A 123 -1.73 -2.35 14.71
CA LEU A 123 -2.28 -3.47 13.95
C LEU A 123 -3.79 -3.30 13.71
N ARG A 124 -4.53 -2.83 14.73
CA ARG A 124 -5.96 -2.57 14.60
C ARG A 124 -6.25 -1.51 13.53
N ALA A 125 -5.47 -0.43 13.49
CA ALA A 125 -5.64 0.60 12.47
C ALA A 125 -5.36 0.05 11.06
N LYS A 126 -4.30 -0.77 10.89
CA LYS A 126 -4.02 -1.44 9.60
C LYS A 126 -5.14 -2.37 9.17
N ILE A 127 -5.67 -3.18 10.07
CA ILE A 127 -6.79 -4.08 9.78
C ILE A 127 -8.03 -3.29 9.36
N GLN A 128 -8.41 -2.26 10.13
CA GLN A 128 -9.59 -1.45 9.83
C GLN A 128 -9.46 -0.71 8.49
N PHE A 129 -8.25 -0.20 8.19
CA PHE A 129 -7.97 0.40 6.89
C PHE A 129 -8.23 -0.60 5.75
N LEU A 130 -7.73 -1.84 5.86
CA LEU A 130 -7.90 -2.85 4.82
C LEU A 130 -9.35 -3.28 4.68
N MET A 131 -10.11 -3.39 5.78
CA MET A 131 -11.54 -3.68 5.71
C MET A 131 -12.31 -2.57 4.97
N ALA A 132 -11.94 -1.30 5.19
CA ALA A 132 -12.55 -0.18 4.49
C ALA A 132 -12.18 -0.13 2.99
N ASP A 133 -10.91 -0.38 2.64
CA ASP A 133 -10.46 -0.51 1.24
C ASP A 133 -11.21 -1.65 0.51
N LEU A 134 -11.43 -2.77 1.19
CA LEU A 134 -12.12 -3.93 0.64
C LEU A 134 -13.57 -3.57 0.27
N LYS A 135 -14.31 -2.90 1.16
CA LYS A 135 -15.68 -2.46 0.87
C LYS A 135 -15.77 -1.42 -0.24
N GLU A 136 -14.76 -0.54 -0.36
CA GLU A 136 -14.68 0.36 -1.52
C GLU A 136 -14.49 -0.39 -2.84
N ARG A 137 -13.65 -1.45 -2.87
CA ARG A 137 -13.44 -2.27 -4.07
C ARG A 137 -14.69 -3.06 -4.46
N GLU A 138 -15.45 -3.52 -3.47
CA GLU A 138 -16.76 -4.16 -3.65
C GLU A 138 -17.85 -3.17 -4.08
N LYS A 139 -17.56 -1.85 -4.06
CA LYS A 139 -18.53 -0.76 -4.27
C LYS A 139 -19.69 -0.79 -3.26
N ALA A 140 -19.49 -1.44 -2.12
CA ALA A 140 -20.39 -1.42 -0.98
C ALA A 140 -20.17 -0.12 -0.20
N TYR A 141 -20.63 1.00 -0.78
CA TYR A 141 -20.24 2.33 -0.33
C TYR A 141 -20.69 2.66 1.10
N ASP A 142 -21.87 2.19 1.52
CA ASP A 142 -22.36 2.41 2.89
C ASP A 142 -21.52 1.61 3.90
N ASP A 143 -21.24 0.34 3.60
CA ASP A 143 -20.35 -0.49 4.42
C ASP A 143 -18.94 0.09 4.47
N ALA A 144 -18.45 0.64 3.34
CA ALA A 144 -17.15 1.30 3.29
C ALA A 144 -17.08 2.52 4.22
N ILE A 145 -18.11 3.35 4.25
CA ILE A 145 -18.18 4.49 5.18
C ILE A 145 -18.19 4.02 6.64
N ALA A 146 -18.94 2.95 6.94
CA ALA A 146 -18.93 2.35 8.27
C ALA A 146 -17.53 1.88 8.66
N LYS A 147 -16.81 1.18 7.76
CA LYS A 147 -15.44 0.73 8.01
C LYS A 147 -14.41 1.87 8.09
N TRP A 148 -14.60 2.95 7.33
CA TRP A 148 -13.77 4.15 7.52
C TRP A 148 -14.01 4.83 8.86
N THR A 149 -15.22 4.74 9.41
CA THR A 149 -15.53 5.21 10.77
C THR A 149 -14.85 4.33 11.82
N ASP A 150 -14.84 3.01 11.64
CA ASP A 150 -14.08 2.09 12.49
C ASP A 150 -12.57 2.41 12.45
N TYR A 151 -12.01 2.70 11.27
CA TYR A 151 -10.62 3.14 11.10
C TYR A 151 -10.34 4.46 11.79
N GLU A 152 -11.22 5.45 11.67
CA GLU A 152 -11.08 6.77 12.32
C GLU A 152 -10.94 6.62 13.84
N GLY A 153 -11.78 5.79 14.47
CA GLY A 153 -11.66 5.48 15.88
C GLY A 153 -10.36 4.75 16.26
N ALA A 154 -9.87 3.86 15.38
CA ALA A 154 -8.58 3.20 15.59
C ALA A 154 -7.38 4.14 15.41
N ALA A 155 -7.47 5.08 14.47
CA ALA A 155 -6.42 6.04 14.11
C ALA A 155 -6.33 7.22 15.08
N ALA A 156 -7.42 7.55 15.79
CA ALA A 156 -7.44 8.59 16.82
C ALA A 156 -6.48 8.31 17.99
N LYS A 157 -6.05 7.06 18.17
CA LYS A 157 -5.05 6.68 19.18
C LYS A 157 -3.66 7.14 18.75
N PRO A 158 -2.92 7.93 19.56
CA PRO A 158 -1.57 8.37 19.22
C PRO A 158 -0.61 7.22 18.91
N GLU A 159 -0.78 6.07 19.59
CA GLU A 159 0.07 4.89 19.42
C GLU A 159 -0.18 4.17 18.10
N SER A 160 -1.30 4.41 17.43
CA SER A 160 -1.64 3.76 16.17
C SER A 160 -0.65 4.08 15.06
N LYS A 161 -0.04 5.28 15.10
CA LYS A 161 0.77 5.86 14.02
C LYS A 161 0.03 5.86 12.67
N ALA A 162 -1.30 5.81 12.70
CA ALA A 162 -2.13 5.79 11.51
C ALA A 162 -2.39 7.22 11.01
N TYR A 163 -2.82 7.33 9.76
CA TYR A 163 -3.11 8.61 9.12
C TYR A 163 -4.56 9.00 9.40
N ALA A 164 -4.79 9.83 10.41
CA ALA A 164 -6.13 10.22 10.86
C ALA A 164 -6.98 10.87 9.74
N GLU A 165 -6.35 11.71 8.90
CA GLU A 165 -7.02 12.42 7.80
C GLU A 165 -7.54 11.51 6.68
N THR A 166 -7.07 10.26 6.61
CA THR A 166 -7.50 9.36 5.53
C THR A 166 -8.99 9.05 5.59
N ALA A 167 -9.56 8.82 6.79
CA ALA A 167 -10.98 8.48 6.89
C ALA A 167 -11.91 9.60 6.39
N PRO A 168 -11.78 10.86 6.87
CA PRO A 168 -12.58 11.98 6.37
C PRO A 168 -12.52 12.15 4.85
N GLU A 169 -11.33 12.10 4.27
CA GLU A 169 -11.13 12.24 2.82
C GLU A 169 -11.78 11.10 2.03
N ARG A 170 -11.59 9.85 2.45
CA ARG A 170 -12.18 8.69 1.79
C ARG A 170 -13.71 8.73 1.89
N LYS A 171 -14.29 9.02 3.08
CA LYS A 171 -15.74 9.18 3.28
C LYS A 171 -16.33 10.25 2.34
N LYS A 172 -15.70 11.43 2.27
CA LYS A 172 -16.14 12.52 1.36
C LYS A 172 -16.12 12.09 -0.11
N ARG A 173 -15.07 11.39 -0.53
CA ARG A 173 -14.97 10.88 -1.90
C ARG A 173 -16.04 9.82 -2.19
N ILE A 174 -16.30 8.90 -1.25
CA ILE A 174 -17.34 7.87 -1.40
C ILE A 174 -18.72 8.52 -1.56
N GLU A 175 -19.05 9.52 -0.75
CA GLU A 175 -20.33 10.25 -0.88
C GLU A 175 -20.46 10.96 -2.23
N THR A 176 -19.36 11.53 -2.72
CA THR A 176 -19.32 12.12 -4.07
C THR A 176 -19.61 11.08 -5.15
N TRP A 177 -19.02 9.88 -5.04
CA TRP A 177 -19.28 8.77 -5.97
C TRP A 177 -20.72 8.26 -5.88
N LYS A 178 -21.28 8.11 -4.68
CA LYS A 178 -22.69 7.73 -4.47
C LYS A 178 -23.63 8.70 -5.18
N GLN A 179 -23.40 9.99 -5.02
CA GLN A 179 -24.20 11.03 -5.66
C GLN A 179 -24.06 10.96 -7.20
N LEU A 180 -22.83 10.83 -7.72
CA LEU A 180 -22.60 10.72 -9.16
C LEU A 180 -23.29 9.49 -9.78
N VAL A 181 -23.24 8.34 -9.11
CA VAL A 181 -23.91 7.11 -9.57
C VAL A 181 -25.42 7.30 -9.63
N LYS A 182 -26.01 7.97 -8.63
CA LYS A 182 -27.44 8.30 -8.61
C LYS A 182 -27.82 9.22 -9.78
N ASP A 183 -27.08 10.29 -9.97
CA ASP A 183 -27.35 11.28 -11.01
C ASP A 183 -27.20 10.68 -12.42
N TYR A 184 -26.16 9.87 -12.63
CA TYR A 184 -25.96 9.17 -13.89
C TYR A 184 -27.05 8.12 -14.15
N GLY A 185 -27.52 7.42 -13.11
CA GLY A 185 -28.64 6.48 -13.21
C GLY A 185 -29.92 7.14 -13.71
N ALA A 186 -30.25 8.34 -13.21
CA ALA A 186 -31.41 9.11 -13.66
C ALA A 186 -31.29 9.53 -15.14
N VAL A 187 -30.10 9.97 -15.57
CA VAL A 187 -29.83 10.32 -16.97
C VAL A 187 -29.98 9.09 -17.88
N LYS A 188 -29.40 7.95 -17.49
CA LYS A 188 -29.47 6.70 -18.26
C LYS A 188 -30.92 6.22 -18.42
N ALA A 189 -31.72 6.29 -17.34
CA ALA A 189 -33.13 5.92 -17.38
C ALA A 189 -33.92 6.81 -18.34
N ARG A 190 -33.67 8.13 -18.34
CA ARG A 190 -34.29 9.08 -19.27
C ARG A 190 -33.95 8.78 -20.73
N ILE A 191 -32.68 8.47 -21.02
CA ILE A 191 -32.25 8.10 -22.38
C ILE A 191 -32.93 6.82 -22.83
N ALA A 192 -32.92 5.78 -22.00
CA ALA A 192 -33.57 4.50 -22.30
C ALA A 192 -35.07 4.67 -22.59
N LYS A 193 -35.76 5.50 -21.79
CA LYS A 193 -37.17 5.82 -22.02
C LYS A 193 -37.41 6.45 -23.40
N ARG A 194 -36.60 7.44 -23.80
CA ARG A 194 -36.72 8.12 -25.10
C ARG A 194 -36.49 7.16 -26.27
N LEU A 195 -35.45 6.34 -26.19
CA LEU A 195 -35.16 5.34 -27.23
C LEU A 195 -36.33 4.35 -27.39
N ALA A 196 -36.89 3.86 -26.28
CA ALA A 196 -38.04 2.95 -26.32
C ALA A 196 -39.35 3.60 -26.82
N GLU A 197 -39.49 4.92 -26.72
CA GLU A 197 -40.60 5.69 -27.30
C GLU A 197 -40.42 5.91 -28.81
N ASP A 198 -39.16 6.04 -29.27
CA ASP A 198 -38.85 6.22 -30.69
C ASP A 198 -38.92 4.90 -31.47
N ASP A 199 -38.55 3.76 -30.89
CA ASP A 199 -38.67 2.43 -31.50
C ASP A 199 -40.13 1.98 -31.74
N LYS A 200 -41.11 2.66 -31.12
CA LYS A 200 -42.55 2.35 -31.23
C LYS A 200 -43.29 3.15 -32.29
N LYS A 201 -42.62 4.12 -32.94
CA LYS A 201 -43.18 4.97 -34.00
C LYS A 201 -42.86 4.39 -35.36
#